data_AF-A0AA35WH47-F1
#
_entry.id   AF-A0AA35WH47-F1
#
_cell.length_a   1.000
_cell.length_b   1.000
_cell.length_c   1.000
_cell.angle_alpha   90.00
_cell.angle_beta   90.00
_cell.angle_gamma   90.00
#
_symmetry.space_group_name_H-M   'P 1'
#
loop_
_entity.id
_entity.type
_entity.pdbx_description
1 polymer ?
#
loop_
_entity_poly.entity_id
_entity_poly.type
_entity_poly.pdbx_seq_one_letter_code
_entity_poly.pdbx_strand_id
1 'polypeptide(L)'
;MCGEVFSECSAQRALCKRTETLRLTHVRAPSDELAEVWKEVAISEESSKKLAPGAICWAKTGAGAEVLVQGLRQGWNAKKPPTRSASVSICKRRIYEDFEVLLTHLSSLPFSLRSQDARKCYYETKRAAVKYWTAREEFLEHFPTWYVCDGSVHEMFDGPGGSKSSSPTAGQ
;
A
#
# COMPACT_ATOMS: atom_id res chain seq x y z
N MET A 1 15.86 6.47 -8.16
CA MET A 1 16.05 7.09 -9.48
C MET A 1 14.98 8.15 -9.69
N CYS A 2 15.32 9.43 -9.62
CA CYS A 2 14.43 10.55 -9.91
C CYS A 2 14.81 11.11 -11.28
N GLY A 3 13.85 11.19 -12.20
CA GLY A 3 14.10 11.41 -13.62
C GLY A 3 14.25 12.87 -14.08
N GLU A 4 13.94 13.88 -13.25
CA GLU A 4 14.09 15.31 -13.61
C GLU A 4 14.06 16.20 -12.36
N VAL A 5 14.88 17.27 -12.37
CA VAL A 5 14.88 18.48 -11.52
C VAL A 5 14.60 18.30 -10.02
N PHE A 6 15.48 17.59 -9.32
CA PHE A 6 15.58 17.77 -7.87
C PHE A 6 17.01 18.10 -7.50
N SER A 7 17.22 19.24 -6.85
CA SER A 7 18.50 19.43 -6.15
C SER A 7 18.64 18.30 -5.14
N GLU A 8 19.83 17.70 -5.08
CA GLU A 8 20.15 16.67 -4.11
C GLU A 8 19.75 17.12 -2.69
N CYS A 9 20.03 18.38 -2.35
CA CYS A 9 19.59 19.02 -1.11
C CYS A 9 18.07 18.94 -0.89
N SER A 10 17.24 19.17 -1.90
CA SER A 10 15.78 19.05 -1.79
C SER A 10 15.33 17.60 -1.59
N ALA A 11 15.93 16.65 -2.31
CA ALA A 11 15.62 15.23 -2.17
C ALA A 11 16.05 14.69 -0.80
N GLN A 12 17.29 14.95 -0.38
CA GLN A 12 17.82 14.61 0.95
C GLN A 12 16.97 15.24 2.06
N ARG A 13 16.56 16.50 1.91
CA ARG A 13 15.68 17.16 2.89
C ARG A 13 14.31 16.49 2.97
N ALA A 14 13.73 16.13 1.83
CA ALA A 14 12.41 15.51 1.76
C ALA A 14 12.39 14.09 2.33
N LEU A 15 13.45 13.29 2.06
CA LEU A 15 13.52 11.87 2.40
C LEU A 15 14.18 11.59 3.74
N CYS A 16 15.21 12.35 4.13
CA CYS A 16 16.04 12.07 5.30
C CYS A 16 15.92 13.15 6.38
N LYS A 17 16.20 14.42 6.05
CA LYS A 17 16.34 15.47 7.07
C LYS A 17 15.02 15.81 7.78
N ARG A 18 13.87 15.68 7.11
CA ARG A 18 12.55 15.86 7.74
C ARG A 18 12.22 14.76 8.73
N THR A 19 12.81 13.58 8.59
CA THR A 19 12.57 12.44 9.47
C THR A 19 13.67 12.25 10.51
N GLU A 20 14.81 12.93 10.40
CA GLU A 20 15.91 12.90 11.40
C GLU A 20 15.47 13.42 12.78
N THR A 21 14.47 14.31 12.83
CA THR A 21 13.88 14.76 14.10
C THR A 21 13.01 13.68 14.75
N LEU A 22 12.57 12.68 13.98
CA LEU A 22 11.86 11.53 14.53
C LEU A 22 12.89 10.65 15.24
N ARG A 23 12.86 10.64 16.57
CA ARG A 23 13.51 9.59 17.34
C ARG A 23 12.66 8.32 17.27
N LEU A 24 12.50 7.75 16.07
CA LEU A 24 11.78 6.48 15.90
C LEU A 24 12.52 5.41 16.69
N THR A 25 11.94 5.01 17.82
CA THR A 25 12.61 4.13 18.79
C THR A 25 12.71 2.69 18.27
N HIS A 26 11.96 2.36 17.21
CA HIS A 26 11.75 0.98 16.74
C HIS A 26 12.16 0.71 15.29
N VAL A 27 12.53 1.74 14.52
CA VAL A 27 12.90 1.60 13.10
C VAL A 27 14.15 2.44 12.85
N ARG A 28 15.33 1.81 12.83
CA ARG A 28 16.50 2.43 12.21
C ARG A 28 16.28 2.38 10.70
N ALA A 29 16.11 3.54 10.08
CA ALA A 29 16.28 3.63 8.65
C ALA A 29 17.70 3.12 8.32
N PRO A 30 17.88 2.25 7.31
CA PRO A 30 19.21 1.96 6.80
C PRO A 30 19.73 3.24 6.12
N SER A 31 20.31 4.16 6.90
CA SER A 31 20.81 5.43 6.38
C SER A 31 21.88 5.21 5.32
N ASP A 32 22.65 4.14 5.50
CA ASP A 32 23.83 3.86 4.69
C ASP A 32 23.44 3.18 3.36
N GLU A 33 22.36 2.41 3.31
CA GLU A 33 21.87 1.80 2.06
C GLU A 33 21.07 2.79 1.19
N LEU A 34 20.40 3.78 1.79
CA LEU A 34 19.65 4.79 1.04
C LEU A 34 20.54 5.84 0.37
N ALA A 35 21.77 6.03 0.87
CA ALA A 35 22.74 6.96 0.32
C ALA A 35 23.37 6.49 -1.00
N GLU A 36 23.44 5.18 -1.25
CA GLU A 36 24.08 4.60 -2.45
C GLU A 36 23.19 4.56 -3.71
N VAL A 37 21.89 4.89 -3.61
CA VAL A 37 20.90 4.67 -4.70
C VAL A 37 20.85 5.80 -5.74
N TRP A 38 21.74 6.79 -5.65
CA TRP A 38 21.73 7.99 -6.50
C TRP A 38 22.78 7.91 -7.62
N LYS A 39 22.54 7.05 -8.61
CA LYS A 39 23.21 7.19 -9.91
C LYS A 39 22.35 8.07 -10.81
N GLU A 40 22.92 9.17 -11.27
CA GLU A 40 22.31 10.08 -12.22
C GLU A 40 21.98 9.34 -13.52
N VAL A 41 20.72 9.39 -13.92
CA VAL A 41 20.30 9.05 -15.28
C VAL A 41 19.88 10.36 -15.92
N ALA A 42 20.68 10.83 -16.88
CA ALA A 42 20.30 11.97 -17.71
C ALA A 42 19.09 11.57 -18.56
N ILE A 43 17.93 12.16 -18.29
CA ILE A 43 16.76 12.07 -19.17
C ILE A 43 16.68 13.37 -19.95
N SER A 44 16.52 13.23 -21.27
CA SER A 44 16.47 14.32 -22.24
C SER A 44 15.19 15.15 -22.09
N GLU A 45 15.37 16.46 -22.26
CA GLU A 45 14.45 17.58 -22.07
C GLU A 45 12.96 17.36 -22.40
N GLU A 46 12.12 17.70 -21.41
CA GLU A 46 11.00 18.66 -21.43
C GLU A 46 10.26 18.85 -22.76
N SER A 47 9.73 17.76 -23.31
CA SER A 47 8.58 17.89 -24.21
C SER A 47 7.34 18.19 -23.38
N SER A 48 6.67 19.32 -23.65
CA SER A 48 5.39 19.75 -23.05
C SER A 48 4.24 18.77 -23.35
N LYS A 49 4.33 17.55 -22.82
CA LYS A 49 3.39 16.47 -23.09
C LYS A 49 2.31 16.45 -22.03
N LYS A 50 1.06 16.43 -22.48
CA LYS A 50 -0.11 16.17 -21.64
C LYS A 50 0.16 14.86 -20.86
N LEU A 51 -0.04 14.89 -19.54
CA LEU A 51 0.09 13.72 -18.70
C LEU A 51 -0.81 12.60 -19.25
N ALA A 52 -0.25 11.41 -19.42
CA ALA A 52 -1.04 10.25 -19.82
C ALA A 52 -2.12 10.00 -18.75
N PRO A 53 -3.38 9.72 -19.13
CA PRO A 53 -4.47 9.49 -18.18
C PRO A 53 -4.38 8.13 -17.47
N GLY A 54 -3.25 7.42 -17.59
CA GLY A 54 -3.04 6.05 -17.13
C GLY A 54 -1.69 5.89 -16.48
N ALA A 55 -1.61 4.96 -15.53
CA ALA A 55 -0.36 4.53 -14.91
C ALA A 55 -0.08 3.09 -15.33
N ILE A 56 1.11 2.83 -15.88
CA ILE A 56 1.57 1.48 -16.19
C ILE A 56 2.27 0.95 -14.94
N CYS A 57 1.73 -0.11 -14.34
CA CYS A 57 2.46 -0.92 -13.37
C CYS A 57 2.99 -2.15 -14.08
N TRP A 58 4.18 -2.61 -13.72
CA TRP A 58 4.69 -3.91 -14.12
C TRP A 58 5.20 -4.63 -12.87
N ALA A 59 4.68 -5.84 -12.65
CA ALA A 59 5.16 -6.74 -11.62
C ALA A 59 5.54 -8.06 -12.28
N LYS A 60 6.73 -8.58 -11.94
CA LYS A 60 7.11 -9.93 -12.34
C LYS A 60 6.34 -10.92 -11.48
N THR A 61 5.18 -11.35 -11.95
CA THR A 61 4.42 -12.45 -11.34
C THR A 61 4.72 -13.76 -12.07
N GLY A 62 4.45 -14.90 -11.44
CA GLY A 62 4.51 -16.20 -12.11
C GLY A 62 3.54 -16.33 -13.31
N ALA A 63 2.55 -15.43 -13.41
CA ALA A 63 1.52 -15.43 -14.44
C ALA A 63 1.79 -14.48 -15.62
N GLY A 64 2.92 -13.75 -15.60
CA GLY A 64 3.31 -12.81 -16.66
C GLY A 64 3.21 -11.33 -16.25
N ALA A 65 3.28 -10.45 -17.25
CA ALA A 65 3.22 -9.01 -17.08
C ALA A 65 1.76 -8.51 -17.04
N GLU A 66 1.36 -7.85 -15.96
CA GLU A 66 0.10 -7.11 -15.91
C GLU A 66 0.33 -5.66 -16.36
N VAL A 67 -0.58 -5.10 -17.16
CA VAL A 67 -0.53 -3.70 -17.61
C VAL A 67 -1.79 -2.98 -17.16
N LEU A 68 -1.60 -1.87 -16.46
CA LEU A 68 -2.68 -0.95 -16.07
C LEU A 68 -2.77 0.19 -17.09
N VAL A 69 -3.97 0.39 -17.65
CA VAL A 69 -4.23 1.52 -18.57
C VAL A 69 -5.56 2.14 -18.17
N GLN A 70 -5.49 3.11 -17.23
CA GLN A 70 -6.46 4.18 -16.90
C GLN A 70 -6.42 4.47 -15.40
N GLY A 71 -5.86 5.63 -15.04
CA GLY A 71 -5.66 6.11 -13.68
C GLY A 71 -6.83 6.91 -13.12
N LEU A 72 -8.03 6.85 -13.75
CA LEU A 72 -9.21 7.55 -13.23
C LEU A 72 -9.64 7.03 -11.85
N ARG A 73 -9.35 5.75 -11.54
CA ARG A 73 -9.50 5.15 -10.20
C ARG A 73 -8.29 4.27 -9.93
N GLN A 74 -7.54 4.54 -8.85
CA GLN A 74 -6.39 3.73 -8.48
C GLN A 74 -6.81 2.27 -8.23
N GLY A 75 -6.14 1.33 -8.91
CA GLY A 75 -6.28 -0.10 -8.66
C GLY A 75 -7.33 -0.86 -9.48
N TRP A 76 -7.98 -0.25 -10.49
CA TRP A 76 -8.97 -0.93 -11.34
C TRP A 76 -8.67 -0.82 -12.83
N ASN A 77 -8.85 -1.92 -13.56
CA ASN A 77 -8.95 -1.88 -15.02
C ASN A 77 -10.43 -1.64 -15.40
N ALA A 78 -10.68 -0.70 -16.31
CA ALA A 78 -11.98 -0.44 -16.94
C ALA A 78 -13.13 0.17 -16.10
N LYS A 79 -14.11 0.69 -16.84
CA LYS A 79 -15.36 1.36 -16.39
C LYS A 79 -16.39 0.42 -15.72
N LYS A 80 -16.01 -0.82 -15.41
CA LYS A 80 -16.93 -1.85 -14.89
C LYS A 80 -16.85 -1.92 -13.36
N PRO A 81 -17.92 -2.36 -12.67
CA PRO A 81 -17.91 -2.55 -11.23
C PRO A 81 -16.79 -3.52 -10.80
N PRO A 82 -16.21 -3.36 -9.60
CA PRO A 82 -15.07 -4.12 -9.13
C PRO A 82 -15.43 -5.61 -9.01
N THR A 83 -15.06 -6.37 -10.04
CA THR A 83 -15.10 -7.83 -10.03
C THR A 83 -13.70 -8.36 -9.71
N ARG A 84 -13.60 -9.57 -9.14
CA ARG A 84 -12.31 -10.21 -8.84
C ARG A 84 -11.43 -10.35 -10.08
N SER A 85 -12.04 -10.52 -11.26
CA SER A 85 -11.38 -10.55 -12.57
C SER A 85 -10.91 -9.18 -13.09
N ALA A 86 -11.46 -8.07 -12.58
CA ALA A 86 -11.07 -6.70 -12.94
C ALA A 86 -10.07 -6.08 -11.94
N SER A 87 -9.85 -6.75 -10.79
CA SER A 87 -8.83 -6.37 -9.81
C SER A 87 -7.44 -6.75 -10.29
N VAL A 88 -6.48 -5.85 -10.12
CA VAL A 88 -5.07 -6.08 -10.46
C VAL A 88 -4.30 -6.68 -9.29
N SER A 89 -3.19 -7.37 -9.58
CA SER A 89 -2.33 -8.02 -8.58
C SER A 89 -1.90 -7.08 -7.46
N ILE A 90 -1.64 -5.81 -7.77
CA ILE A 90 -1.17 -4.81 -6.78
C ILE A 90 -2.29 -4.17 -5.93
N CYS A 91 -3.56 -4.55 -6.13
CA CYS A 91 -4.63 -3.95 -5.31
C CYS A 91 -4.62 -4.53 -3.88
N LYS A 92 -5.04 -3.73 -2.89
CA LYS A 92 -5.06 -4.11 -1.46
C LYS A 92 -5.64 -5.50 -1.21
N ARG A 93 -6.77 -5.80 -1.86
CA ARG A 93 -7.47 -7.09 -1.73
C ARG A 93 -6.61 -8.27 -2.19
N ARG A 94 -5.97 -8.18 -3.36
CA ARG A 94 -5.15 -9.27 -3.91
C ARG A 94 -3.90 -9.50 -3.06
N ILE A 95 -3.23 -8.42 -2.67
CA ILE A 95 -2.09 -8.50 -1.75
C ILE A 95 -2.49 -9.16 -0.43
N TYR A 96 -3.69 -8.86 0.09
CA TYR A 96 -4.19 -9.47 1.31
C TYR A 96 -4.55 -10.95 1.13
N GLU A 97 -5.24 -11.32 0.04
CA GLU A 97 -5.53 -12.73 -0.30
C GLU A 97 -4.22 -13.55 -0.39
N ASP A 98 -3.19 -13.00 -1.06
CA ASP A 98 -1.87 -13.65 -1.17
C ASP A 98 -1.18 -13.76 0.19
N PHE A 99 -1.29 -12.74 1.05
CA PHE A 99 -0.78 -12.77 2.42
C PHE A 99 -1.46 -13.85 3.26
N GLU A 100 -2.79 -13.99 3.18
CA GLU A 100 -3.51 -15.06 3.88
C GLU A 100 -3.05 -16.44 3.44
N VAL A 101 -2.84 -16.65 2.13
CA VAL A 101 -2.25 -17.89 1.60
C VAL A 101 -0.87 -18.13 2.19
N LEU A 102 0.01 -17.13 2.20
CA LEU A 102 1.35 -17.25 2.79
C LEU A 102 1.30 -17.67 4.26
N LEU A 103 0.36 -17.13 5.06
CA LEU A 103 0.21 -17.53 6.46
C LEU A 103 -0.09 -19.02 6.62
N THR A 104 -0.80 -19.64 5.68
CA THR A 104 -1.08 -21.10 5.74
C THR A 104 0.15 -21.97 5.48
N HIS A 105 1.18 -21.42 4.82
CA HIS A 105 2.42 -22.11 4.52
C HIS A 105 3.51 -21.94 5.59
N LEU A 106 3.29 -21.08 6.58
CA LEU A 106 4.23 -20.91 7.68
C LEU A 106 4.08 -22.04 8.70
N SER A 107 5.21 -22.65 9.07
CA SER A 107 5.26 -23.66 10.13
C SER A 107 4.85 -23.11 11.50
N SER A 108 5.06 -21.81 11.72
CA SER A 108 4.62 -21.11 12.92
C SER A 108 4.26 -19.66 12.62
N LEU A 109 3.08 -19.22 13.09
CA LEU A 109 2.67 -17.83 12.98
C LEU A 109 3.41 -16.93 14.00
N PRO A 110 3.76 -15.69 13.61
CA PRO A 110 4.20 -14.66 14.55
C PRO A 110 3.21 -14.52 15.70
N PHE A 111 3.70 -14.29 16.92
CA PHE A 111 2.87 -14.25 18.13
C PHE A 111 1.64 -13.34 17.97
N SER A 112 1.82 -12.15 17.40
CA SER A 112 0.74 -11.18 17.19
C SER A 112 -0.33 -11.60 16.20
N LEU A 113 -0.06 -12.58 15.33
CA LEU A 113 -0.99 -13.12 14.34
C LEU A 113 -1.61 -14.48 14.75
N ARG A 114 -1.27 -15.00 15.93
CA ARG A 114 -1.81 -16.30 16.39
C ARG A 114 -3.29 -16.24 16.73
N SER A 115 -3.77 -15.10 17.23
CA SER A 115 -5.20 -14.91 17.53
C SER A 115 -6.03 -14.93 16.23
N GLN A 116 -7.23 -15.49 16.29
CA GLN A 116 -8.19 -15.40 15.19
C GLN A 116 -8.69 -13.96 15.00
N ASP A 117 -8.86 -13.20 16.08
CA ASP A 117 -9.28 -11.79 16.01
C ASP A 117 -8.27 -10.94 15.24
N ALA A 118 -6.98 -11.21 15.44
CA ALA A 118 -5.89 -10.55 14.73
C ALA A 118 -5.87 -10.83 13.22
N ARG A 119 -6.62 -11.83 12.75
CA ARG A 119 -6.73 -12.22 11.33
C ARG A 119 -8.16 -12.07 10.79
N LYS A 120 -9.02 -11.38 11.52
CA LYS A 120 -10.44 -11.23 11.17
C LYS A 120 -10.65 -10.49 9.85
N CYS A 121 -9.82 -9.47 9.59
CA CYS A 121 -9.85 -8.69 8.37
C CYS A 121 -8.50 -8.03 8.09
N TYR A 122 -8.39 -7.39 6.93
CA TYR A 122 -7.20 -6.65 6.50
C TYR A 122 -6.72 -5.65 7.56
N TYR A 123 -7.66 -4.88 8.14
CA TYR A 123 -7.33 -3.84 9.11
C TYR A 123 -6.73 -4.42 10.40
N GLU A 124 -7.37 -5.42 11.00
CA GLU A 124 -6.86 -6.06 12.23
C GLU A 124 -5.52 -6.75 12.00
N THR A 125 -5.36 -7.40 10.84
CA THR A 125 -4.10 -8.02 10.44
C THR A 125 -2.96 -7.00 10.34
N LYS A 126 -3.25 -5.81 9.80
CA LYS A 126 -2.27 -4.73 9.73
C LYS A 126 -1.91 -4.19 11.12
N ARG A 127 -2.88 -4.09 12.03
CA ARG A 127 -2.65 -3.67 13.43
C ARG A 127 -1.83 -4.68 14.23
N ALA A 128 -1.93 -5.97 13.90
CA ALA A 128 -1.12 -7.02 14.53
C ALA A 128 0.39 -6.86 14.26
N ALA A 129 0.80 -6.07 13.27
CA ALA A 129 2.20 -5.67 13.08
C ALA A 129 2.59 -4.56 14.07
N VAL A 130 2.64 -4.88 15.36
CA VAL A 130 2.78 -3.92 16.48
C VAL A 130 3.92 -2.92 16.27
N LYS A 131 5.11 -3.38 15.89
CA LYS A 131 6.27 -2.48 15.67
C LYS A 131 6.00 -1.44 14.57
N TYR A 132 5.39 -1.87 13.47
CA TYR A 132 5.02 -0.98 12.38
C TYR A 132 3.93 0.00 12.83
N TRP A 133 2.92 -0.50 13.54
CA TRP A 133 1.82 0.33 14.01
C TRP A 133 2.29 1.40 15.00
N THR A 134 3.12 1.04 15.97
CA THR A 134 3.75 1.99 16.90
C THR A 134 4.55 3.05 16.16
N ALA A 135 5.42 2.66 15.22
CA ALA A 135 6.20 3.62 14.43
C ALA A 135 5.30 4.53 13.57
N ARG A 136 4.17 4.01 13.08
CA ARG A 136 3.16 4.81 12.37
C ARG A 136 2.52 5.85 13.29
N GLU A 137 2.13 5.48 14.51
CA GLU A 137 1.55 6.44 15.46
C GLU A 137 2.56 7.53 15.86
N GLU A 138 3.81 7.14 16.15
CA GLU A 138 4.91 8.09 16.40
C GLU A 138 5.09 9.07 15.23
N PHE A 139 5.04 8.57 13.99
CA PHE A 139 5.11 9.40 12.79
C PHE A 139 3.93 10.38 12.70
N LEU A 140 2.69 9.92 12.92
CA LEU A 140 1.50 10.77 12.82
C LEU A 140 1.46 11.85 13.91
N GLU A 141 1.99 11.57 15.10
CA GLU A 141 2.14 12.55 16.17
C GLU A 141 3.06 13.71 15.75
N HIS A 142 4.16 13.40 15.06
CA HIS A 142 5.11 14.40 14.56
C HIS A 142 4.61 15.13 13.30
N PHE A 143 3.73 14.50 12.51
CA PHE A 143 3.13 15.08 11.31
C PHE A 143 1.60 15.16 11.43
N PRO A 144 1.06 16.06 12.28
CA PRO A 144 -0.37 16.11 12.58
C PRO A 144 -1.23 16.50 11.37
N THR A 145 -0.63 17.04 10.31
CA THR A 145 -1.31 17.36 9.05
C THR A 145 -1.36 16.19 8.07
N TRP A 146 -0.81 15.02 8.44
CA TRP A 146 -0.85 13.83 7.61
C TRP A 146 -2.25 13.27 7.53
N TYR A 147 -2.83 13.26 6.33
CA TYR A 147 -4.17 12.73 6.12
C TYR A 147 -4.18 11.20 6.10
N VAL A 148 -4.97 10.60 6.99
CA VAL A 148 -5.23 9.16 7.02
C VAL A 148 -6.63 8.90 6.49
N CYS A 149 -6.74 8.11 5.41
CA CYS A 149 -8.05 7.56 5.04
C CYS A 149 -8.49 6.59 6.14
N ASP A 150 -9.63 6.89 6.77
CA ASP A 150 -10.23 6.00 7.77
C ASP A 150 -10.61 4.67 7.12
N GLY A 151 -9.83 3.64 7.43
CA GLY A 151 -9.97 2.30 6.87
C GLY A 151 -11.16 1.53 7.41
N SER A 152 -11.80 2.01 8.48
CA SER A 152 -12.88 1.29 9.16
C SER A 152 -14.10 1.00 8.27
N VAL A 153 -14.43 1.90 7.33
CA VAL A 153 -15.62 1.77 6.46
C VAL A 153 -15.32 1.02 5.15
N HIS A 154 -14.06 1.04 4.68
CA HIS A 154 -13.70 0.54 3.35
C HIS A 154 -12.80 -0.71 3.34
N GLU A 155 -12.25 -1.13 4.50
CA GLU A 155 -11.32 -2.26 4.60
C GLU A 155 -11.95 -3.52 5.23
N MET A 156 -13.26 -3.51 5.46
CA MET A 156 -14.05 -4.72 5.75
C MET A 156 -14.23 -5.52 4.45
N PHE A 157 -13.21 -6.28 4.06
CA PHE A 157 -13.41 -7.37 3.12
C PHE A 157 -14.11 -8.48 3.90
N ASP A 158 -15.41 -8.65 3.69
CA ASP A 158 -16.10 -9.84 4.19
C ASP A 158 -15.37 -11.07 3.62
N GLY A 159 -14.89 -11.94 4.52
CA GLY A 159 -14.20 -13.16 4.15
C GLY A 159 -15.05 -14.01 3.17
N PRO A 160 -14.43 -14.99 2.50
CA PRO A 160 -15.14 -15.91 1.60
C PRO A 160 -16.12 -16.77 2.42
N GLY A 161 -17.32 -16.24 2.68
CA GLY A 161 -18.30 -16.83 3.60
C GLY A 161 -19.35 -15.86 4.13
N GLY A 162 -19.23 -14.54 3.88
CA GLY A 162 -20.26 -13.57 4.22
C GLY A 162 -21.55 -13.78 3.41
N SER A 163 -22.42 -14.65 3.90
CA SER A 163 -23.83 -14.72 3.50
C SER A 163 -24.46 -13.34 3.65
N LYS A 164 -24.81 -12.72 2.52
CA LYS A 164 -25.58 -11.48 2.51
C LYS A 164 -26.87 -11.72 3.28
N SER A 165 -26.99 -11.14 4.48
CA SER A 165 -28.26 -11.06 5.18
C SER A 165 -29.22 -10.27 4.29
N SER A 166 -30.21 -10.95 3.74
CA SER A 166 -31.32 -10.35 3.02
C SER A 166 -31.99 -9.29 3.89
N SER A 167 -31.96 -8.04 3.45
CA SER A 167 -32.75 -6.97 4.06
C SER A 167 -34.24 -7.31 3.96
N PRO A 168 -35.07 -6.99 4.97
CA PRO A 168 -36.49 -7.28 4.93
C PRO A 168 -37.17 -6.39 3.90
N THR A 169 -37.93 -7.02 3.00
CA THR A 169 -38.85 -6.38 2.07
C THR A 169 -39.88 -5.60 2.88
N ALA A 170 -39.95 -4.28 2.69
CA ALA A 170 -41.03 -3.47 3.23
C ALA A 170 -42.35 -3.92 2.60
N GLY A 171 -43.26 -4.45 3.43
CA GLY A 171 -44.63 -4.76 3.05
C GLY A 171 -45.40 -3.47 2.75
N GLN A 172 -46.25 -3.55 1.72
CA GLN A 172 -47.22 -2.52 1.32
C GLN A 172 -48.34 -2.37 2.35
#